data_AF-A0A4Y2TXP6-F1
#
_entry.id   AF-A0A4Y2TXP6-F1
#
_cell.length_a   1.000
_cell.length_b   1.000
_cell.length_c   1.000
_cell.angle_alpha   90.00
_cell.angle_beta   90.00
_cell.angle_gamma   90.00
#
_symmetry.space_group_name_H-M   'P 1'
#
loop_
_entity.id
_entity.type
_entity.pdbx_description
1 polymer ?
#
loop_
_entity_poly.entity_id
_entity_poly.type
_entity_poly.pdbx_seq_one_letter_code
_entity_poly.pdbx_strand_id
1 'polypeptide(L)'
;MKEKYIDFTSLYPYVNKYSPYPVGHPEIITRNFSDFSQYFGIAKCSILHPRGLYHPVLPYRSHGKLTFPLCSTCVETRSNICEHDDADRLLKGTWVTIVVQKALFVGYKLIKMYEVHHFKEQSTSLFKSYINTFLKTKQETSGWPEKCETAAERSLYIKKLRRA
;
A
#
# COMPACT_ATOMS: atom_id res chain seq x y z
N MET A 1 -8.02 13.28 -29.19
CA MET A 1 -7.93 12.29 -28.10
C MET A 1 -8.55 12.94 -26.86
N LYS A 2 -9.65 12.41 -26.30
CA LYS A 2 -10.21 12.91 -25.03
C LYS A 2 -9.61 12.06 -23.91
N GLU A 3 -8.71 12.64 -23.13
CA GLU A 3 -8.14 12.00 -21.95
C GLU A 3 -9.16 12.06 -20.80
N LYS A 4 -9.37 10.94 -20.10
CA LYS A 4 -10.22 10.88 -18.90
C LYS A 4 -9.31 10.81 -17.69
N TYR A 5 -9.44 11.80 -16.80
CA TYR A 5 -8.75 11.81 -15.51
C TYR A 5 -9.63 11.14 -14.44
N ILE A 6 -9.06 10.18 -13.72
CA ILE A 6 -9.71 9.50 -12.60
C ILE A 6 -8.98 9.95 -11.34
N ASP A 7 -9.72 10.54 -10.40
CA ASP A 7 -9.21 10.94 -9.09
C ASP A 7 -9.83 10.10 -7.97
N PHE A 8 -9.02 9.79 -6.96
CA PHE A 8 -9.50 9.18 -5.74
C PHE A 8 -9.79 10.26 -4.71
N THR A 9 -11.07 10.59 -4.53
CA THR A 9 -11.49 11.56 -3.52
C THR A 9 -11.14 11.06 -2.12
N SER A 10 -10.14 11.67 -1.49
CA SER A 10 -9.71 11.38 -0.11
C SER A 10 -9.15 9.96 0.11
N LEU A 11 -8.26 9.50 -0.78
CA LEU A 11 -7.61 8.18 -0.70
C LEU A 11 -6.99 7.88 0.68
N TYR A 12 -6.12 8.76 1.19
CA TYR A 12 -5.46 8.53 2.49
C TYR A 12 -6.45 8.50 3.67
N PRO A 13 -7.41 9.44 3.81
CA PRO A 13 -8.48 9.32 4.78
C PRO A 13 -9.26 8.01 4.70
N TYR A 14 -9.56 7.53 3.49
CA TYR A 14 -10.24 6.25 3.28
C TYR A 14 -9.40 5.09 3.84
N VAL A 15 -8.12 5.01 3.48
CA VAL A 15 -7.19 3.98 3.99
C VAL A 15 -7.08 4.07 5.51
N ASN A 16 -6.89 5.26 6.08
CA ASN A 16 -6.80 5.47 7.53
C ASN A 16 -8.07 5.05 8.27
N LYS A 17 -9.25 5.18 7.66
CA LYS A 17 -10.55 4.83 8.28
C LYS A 17 -10.86 3.33 8.21
N TYR A 18 -10.47 2.65 7.13
CA TYR A 18 -10.95 1.29 6.84
C TYR A 18 -9.87 0.22 6.85
N SER A 19 -8.61 0.57 6.65
CA SER A 19 -7.52 -0.40 6.59
C SER A 19 -7.01 -0.77 7.99
N PRO A 20 -6.53 -2.01 8.18
CA PRO A 20 -5.91 -2.42 9.44
C PRO A 20 -4.54 -1.76 9.62
N TYR A 21 -4.26 -1.34 10.85
CA TYR A 21 -2.96 -0.86 11.32
C TYR A 21 -2.37 -1.82 12.35
N PRO A 22 -1.04 -2.00 12.39
CA PRO A 22 -0.40 -2.75 13.45
C PRO A 22 -0.56 -2.02 14.79
N VAL A 23 -0.90 -2.76 15.84
CA VAL A 23 -0.98 -2.25 17.21
C VAL A 23 -0.23 -3.17 18.17
N GLY A 24 0.19 -2.62 19.31
CA GLY A 24 1.01 -3.35 20.29
C GLY A 24 2.47 -3.48 19.86
N HIS A 25 3.16 -4.48 20.43
CA HIS A 25 4.56 -4.76 20.13
C HIS A 25 4.69 -5.89 19.10
N PRO A 26 5.63 -5.79 18.14
CA PRO A 26 5.86 -6.87 17.20
C PRO A 26 6.60 -8.04 17.84
N GLU A 27 6.33 -9.24 17.34
CA GLU A 27 7.22 -10.39 17.48
C GLU A 27 8.33 -10.31 16.42
N ILE A 28 9.59 -10.33 16.84
CA ILE A 28 10.75 -10.29 15.95
C ILE A 28 11.17 -11.71 15.63
N ILE A 29 10.99 -12.13 14.38
CA ILE A 29 11.28 -13.47 13.88
C ILE A 29 12.51 -13.41 12.97
N THR A 30 13.53 -14.19 13.28
CA THR A 30 14.81 -14.23 12.52
C THR A 30 15.15 -15.63 11.99
N ARG A 31 14.37 -16.65 12.36
CA ARG A 31 14.56 -18.07 12.00
C ARG A 31 13.22 -18.81 12.03
N ASN A 32 13.19 -19.99 11.42
CA ASN A 32 11.99 -20.86 11.35
C ASN A 32 10.75 -20.13 10.85
N PHE A 33 10.90 -19.41 9.73
CA PHE A 33 9.81 -18.64 9.15
C PHE A 33 8.66 -19.55 8.71
N SER A 34 7.44 -19.05 8.92
CA SER A 34 6.19 -19.62 8.42
C SER A 34 5.90 -19.11 7.00
N ASP A 35 4.76 -19.51 6.44
CA ASP A 35 4.31 -18.99 5.15
C ASP A 35 4.17 -17.46 5.20
N PHE A 36 4.64 -16.77 4.16
CA PHE A 36 4.70 -15.31 4.14
C PHE A 36 3.31 -14.66 4.23
N SER A 37 2.26 -15.33 3.78
CA SER A 37 0.87 -14.81 3.85
C SER A 37 0.37 -14.63 5.28
N GLN A 38 0.97 -15.32 6.25
CA GLN A 38 0.60 -15.23 7.66
C GLN A 38 1.15 -13.98 8.35
N TYR A 39 2.12 -13.30 7.72
CA TYR A 39 2.79 -12.16 8.34
C TYR A 39 2.09 -10.83 8.03
N PHE A 40 1.78 -10.11 9.11
CA PHE A 40 1.37 -8.72 9.08
C PHE A 40 2.39 -7.83 9.79
N GLY A 41 2.91 -6.80 9.11
CA GLY A 41 3.91 -5.89 9.66
C GLY A 41 4.98 -5.52 8.65
N ILE A 42 6.24 -5.71 9.01
CA ILE A 42 7.40 -5.33 8.19
C ILE A 42 8.32 -6.55 8.03
N ALA A 43 8.83 -6.76 6.82
CA ALA A 43 9.73 -7.88 6.52
C ALA A 43 10.97 -7.41 5.77
N LYS A 44 12.13 -7.88 6.21
CA LYS A 44 13.41 -7.80 5.51
C LYS A 44 13.62 -9.08 4.72
N CYS A 45 13.66 -8.96 3.40
CA CYS A 45 13.77 -10.11 2.51
C CYS A 45 14.54 -9.79 1.23
N SER A 46 14.88 -10.86 0.52
CA SER A 46 15.45 -10.85 -0.83
C SER A 46 14.37 -11.35 -1.78
N ILE A 47 14.05 -10.55 -2.80
CA ILE A 47 12.98 -10.81 -3.76
C ILE A 47 13.52 -10.67 -5.19
N LEU A 48 13.16 -11.64 -6.02
CA LEU A 48 13.39 -11.63 -7.44
C LEU A 48 12.18 -11.02 -8.16
N HIS A 49 12.46 -10.08 -9.05
CA HIS A 49 11.46 -9.36 -9.82
C HIS A 49 11.09 -10.13 -11.09
N PRO A 50 9.83 -10.07 -11.56
CA PRO A 50 9.49 -10.50 -12.91
C PRO A 50 10.17 -9.60 -13.96
N ARG A 51 10.36 -10.12 -15.18
CA ARG A 51 10.85 -9.31 -16.31
C ARG A 51 9.68 -8.58 -16.96
N GLY A 52 9.92 -7.34 -17.41
CA GLY A 52 8.96 -6.59 -18.23
C GLY A 52 7.66 -6.18 -17.53
N LEU A 53 7.63 -6.11 -16.19
CA LEU A 53 6.44 -5.67 -15.47
C LEU A 53 6.21 -4.16 -15.66
N TYR A 54 5.07 -3.80 -16.24
CA TYR A 54 4.75 -2.42 -16.60
C TYR A 54 4.59 -1.48 -15.40
N HIS A 55 4.02 -1.97 -14.29
CA HIS A 55 3.89 -1.23 -13.04
C HIS A 55 4.61 -1.97 -11.89
N PRO A 56 5.91 -1.75 -11.69
CA PRO A 56 6.64 -2.36 -10.59
C PRO A 56 6.14 -1.84 -9.24
N VAL A 57 6.07 -2.71 -8.24
CA VAL A 57 5.37 -2.42 -6.97
C VAL A 57 6.29 -2.20 -5.77
N LEU A 58 7.51 -2.75 -5.81
CA LEU A 58 8.44 -2.64 -4.68
C LEU A 58 9.27 -1.36 -4.79
N PRO A 59 9.15 -0.44 -3.83
CA PRO A 59 9.98 0.74 -3.79
C PRO A 59 11.41 0.39 -3.39
N TYR A 60 12.38 1.07 -3.99
CA TYR A 60 13.78 0.95 -3.67
C TYR A 60 14.46 2.32 -3.73
N ARG A 61 15.20 2.68 -2.68
CA ARG A 61 15.99 3.90 -2.63
C ARG A 61 17.41 3.62 -3.08
N SER A 62 17.83 4.25 -4.16
CA SER A 62 19.21 4.28 -4.62
C SER A 62 19.53 5.68 -5.14
N HIS A 63 20.78 6.12 -5.00
CA HIS A 63 21.24 7.45 -5.42
C HIS A 63 20.38 8.62 -4.89
N GLY A 64 19.86 8.51 -3.66
CA GLY A 64 19.01 9.52 -3.04
C GLY A 64 17.58 9.62 -3.61
N LYS A 65 17.20 8.79 -4.58
CA LYS A 65 15.88 8.79 -5.21
C LYS A 65 15.11 7.52 -4.88
N LEU A 66 13.78 7.65 -4.74
CA LEU A 66 12.88 6.51 -4.65
C LEU A 66 12.52 6.06 -6.06
N THR A 67 12.79 4.80 -6.38
CA THR A 67 12.50 4.19 -7.68
C THR A 67 11.77 2.88 -7.48
N PHE A 68 11.25 2.30 -8.56
CA PHE A 68 10.59 1.00 -8.55
C PHE A 68 11.26 0.09 -9.59
N PRO A 69 12.50 -0.37 -9.34
CA PRO A 69 13.29 -1.09 -10.32
C PRO A 69 12.86 -2.57 -10.42
N LEU A 70 13.20 -3.21 -11.54
CA LEU A 70 13.06 -4.66 -11.74
C LEU A 70 14.40 -5.42 -11.65
N CYS A 71 15.48 -4.71 -11.31
CA CYS A 71 16.82 -5.23 -11.19
C CYS A 71 17.64 -4.33 -10.26
N SER A 72 18.23 -4.90 -9.21
CA SER A 72 19.17 -4.22 -8.30
C SER A 72 20.37 -3.65 -9.05
N THR A 73 21.05 -4.43 -9.88
CA THR A 73 22.25 -3.94 -10.57
C THR A 73 21.92 -2.83 -11.57
N CYS A 74 20.80 -2.90 -12.30
CA CYS A 74 20.41 -1.83 -13.23
C CYS A 74 20.13 -0.51 -12.52
N VAL A 75 19.50 -0.52 -11.34
CA VAL A 75 19.22 0.73 -10.62
C VAL A 75 20.50 1.34 -10.06
N GLU A 76 21.46 0.50 -9.61
CA GLU A 76 22.74 1.00 -9.12
C GLU A 76 23.64 1.52 -10.24
N THR A 77 23.70 0.82 -11.37
CA THR A 77 24.52 1.21 -12.55
C THR A 77 23.83 2.21 -13.47
N ARG A 78 22.54 2.49 -13.24
CA ARG A 78 21.67 3.33 -14.10
C ARG A 78 21.61 2.84 -15.56
N SER A 79 21.58 1.51 -15.74
CA SER A 79 21.43 0.89 -17.05
C SER A 79 19.97 0.85 -17.52
N ASN A 80 19.74 1.13 -18.80
CA ASN A 80 18.44 1.06 -19.45
C ASN A 80 18.13 -0.34 -20.04
N ILE A 81 19.16 -1.15 -20.28
CA ILE A 81 19.03 -2.50 -20.86
C ILE A 81 19.53 -3.50 -19.82
N CYS A 82 18.69 -4.49 -19.49
CA CYS A 82 18.98 -5.45 -18.44
C CYS A 82 19.35 -6.83 -19.01
N GLU A 83 20.65 -7.11 -19.09
CA GLU A 83 21.21 -8.42 -19.48
C GLU A 83 21.61 -9.27 -18.26
N HIS A 84 21.46 -8.72 -17.06
CA HIS A 84 21.77 -9.39 -15.80
C HIS A 84 20.96 -10.67 -15.59
N ASP A 85 21.57 -11.65 -14.94
CA ASP A 85 20.93 -12.90 -14.52
C ASP A 85 20.04 -12.69 -13.29
N ASP A 86 19.38 -13.75 -12.83
CA ASP A 86 18.46 -13.63 -11.71
C ASP A 86 19.17 -13.37 -10.36
N ALA A 87 20.45 -13.75 -10.22
CA ALA A 87 21.23 -13.51 -9.01
C ALA A 87 21.59 -12.01 -8.86
N ASP A 88 21.95 -11.35 -9.96
CA ASP A 88 22.30 -9.93 -9.98
C ASP A 88 21.07 -9.01 -9.91
N ARG A 89 19.90 -9.50 -10.33
CA ARG A 89 18.63 -8.75 -10.30
C ARG A 89 17.95 -8.70 -8.92
N LEU A 90 18.46 -9.49 -7.99
CA LEU A 90 17.83 -9.81 -6.73
C LEU A 90 17.86 -8.61 -5.77
N LEU A 91 16.69 -8.09 -5.43
CA LEU A 91 16.58 -6.92 -4.57
C LEU A 91 16.51 -7.36 -3.12
N LYS A 92 17.36 -6.78 -2.29
CA LYS A 92 17.32 -6.94 -0.84
C LYS A 92 16.82 -5.66 -0.21
N GLY A 93 15.80 -5.77 0.63
CA GLY A 93 15.19 -4.60 1.25
C GLY A 93 14.26 -4.95 2.39
N THR A 94 13.66 -3.91 2.94
CA THR A 94 12.71 -3.98 4.05
C THR A 94 11.42 -3.31 3.61
N TRP A 95 10.33 -4.05 3.62
CA TRP A 95 9.03 -3.59 3.11
C TRP A 95 7.89 -3.98 4.04
N VAL A 96 6.78 -3.27 3.94
CA VAL A 96 5.54 -3.66 4.62
C VAL A 96 5.03 -4.96 3.99
N THR A 97 4.63 -5.93 4.81
CA THR A 97 4.28 -7.28 4.34
C THR A 97 3.15 -7.26 3.31
N ILE A 98 2.16 -6.37 3.44
CA ILE A 98 1.06 -6.23 2.46
C ILE A 98 1.54 -5.83 1.06
N VAL A 99 2.61 -5.02 0.96
CA VAL A 99 3.20 -4.61 -0.33
C VAL A 99 3.94 -5.80 -0.94
N VAL A 100 4.65 -6.56 -0.11
CA VAL A 100 5.32 -7.80 -0.55
C VAL A 100 4.30 -8.83 -1.01
N GLN A 101 3.20 -9.05 -0.27
CA GLN A 101 2.11 -9.93 -0.69
C GLN A 101 1.55 -9.52 -2.06
N LYS A 102 1.36 -8.21 -2.28
CA LYS A 102 0.96 -7.70 -3.61
C LYS A 102 2.02 -7.97 -4.67
N ALA A 103 3.31 -7.84 -4.35
CA ALA A 103 4.41 -8.17 -5.25
C ALA A 103 4.39 -9.66 -5.64
N LEU A 104 4.23 -10.56 -4.68
CA LEU A 104 4.13 -11.99 -4.95
C LEU A 104 2.94 -12.30 -5.87
N PHE A 105 1.79 -11.66 -5.62
CA PHE A 105 0.60 -11.81 -6.47
C PHE A 105 0.84 -11.39 -7.93
N VAL A 106 1.69 -10.37 -8.19
CA VAL A 106 2.01 -9.91 -9.55
C VAL A 106 3.26 -10.58 -10.15
N GLY A 107 3.70 -11.71 -9.58
CA GLY A 107 4.72 -12.58 -10.16
C GLY A 107 6.14 -12.39 -9.61
N TYR A 108 6.32 -11.63 -8.53
CA TYR A 108 7.60 -11.59 -7.82
C TYR A 108 7.82 -12.90 -7.07
N LYS A 109 9.08 -13.29 -6.88
CA LYS A 109 9.45 -14.50 -6.15
C LYS A 109 10.21 -14.14 -4.88
N LEU A 110 9.69 -14.58 -3.73
CA LEU A 110 10.40 -14.49 -2.46
C LEU A 110 11.54 -15.49 -2.45
N ILE A 111 12.78 -15.01 -2.39
CA ILE A 111 13.97 -15.87 -2.42
C ILE A 111 14.45 -16.19 -1.00
N LYS A 112 14.50 -15.20 -0.12
CA LYS A 112 14.97 -15.39 1.25
C LYS A 112 14.36 -14.37 2.21
N MET A 113 13.89 -14.85 3.36
CA MET A 113 13.55 -14.00 4.51
C MET A 113 14.75 -13.88 5.44
N TYR A 114 14.98 -12.68 5.96
CA TYR A 114 16.04 -12.41 6.95
C TYR A 114 15.47 -12.07 8.32
N GLU A 115 14.38 -11.31 8.34
CA GLU A 115 13.77 -10.80 9.57
C GLU A 115 12.33 -10.39 9.28
N VAL A 116 11.41 -10.70 10.19
CA VAL A 116 10.02 -10.27 10.13
C VAL A 116 9.61 -9.69 11.47
N HIS A 117 9.07 -8.49 11.46
CA HIS A 117 8.42 -7.84 12.60
C HIS A 117 6.93 -8.07 12.44
N HIS A 118 6.43 -9.13 13.08
CA HIS A 118 5.06 -9.56 12.96
C HIS A 118 4.19 -8.98 14.09
N PHE A 119 3.15 -8.25 13.73
CA PHE A 119 2.11 -7.79 14.65
C PHE A 119 0.93 -8.76 14.61
N LYS A 120 0.68 -9.41 15.75
CA LYS A 120 -0.48 -10.30 15.93
C LYS A 120 -1.78 -9.50 16.00
N GLU A 121 -1.71 -8.31 16.59
CA GLU A 121 -2.86 -7.44 16.79
C GLU A 121 -2.95 -6.38 15.69
N GLN A 122 -4.18 -6.14 15.23
CA GLN A 122 -4.50 -5.14 14.23
C GLN A 122 -5.70 -4.31 14.67
N SER A 123 -5.74 -3.04 14.26
CA SER A 123 -6.87 -2.16 14.52
C SER A 123 -7.27 -1.38 13.27
N THR A 124 -8.57 -1.29 13.02
CA THR A 124 -9.18 -0.40 12.02
C THR A 124 -9.78 0.85 12.66
N SER A 125 -9.72 0.98 13.99
CA SER A 125 -10.36 2.06 14.73
C SER A 125 -9.43 3.23 15.04
N LEU A 126 -8.11 3.05 14.88
CA LEU A 126 -7.07 4.00 15.30
C LEU A 126 -7.33 5.44 14.84
N PHE A 127 -7.68 5.62 13.56
CA PHE A 127 -7.98 6.94 12.99
C PHE A 127 -9.47 7.14 12.67
N LYS A 128 -10.33 6.15 12.93
CA LYS A 128 -11.71 6.15 12.45
C LYS A 128 -12.53 7.33 12.99
N SER A 129 -12.45 7.60 14.29
CA SER A 129 -13.16 8.73 14.92
C SER A 129 -12.66 10.07 14.40
N TYR A 130 -11.33 10.25 14.35
CA TYR A 130 -10.69 11.44 13.79
C TYR A 130 -11.16 11.70 12.35
N ILE A 131 -11.04 10.71 11.46
CA ILE A 131 -11.44 10.86 10.06
C ILE A 131 -12.94 11.15 9.93
N ASN A 132 -13.79 10.50 10.72
CA ASN A 132 -15.24 10.78 10.71
C ASN A 132 -15.56 12.23 11.07
N THR A 133 -14.87 12.80 12.08
CA THR A 133 -15.06 14.20 12.47
C THR A 133 -14.74 15.14 11.32
N PHE A 134 -13.56 15.00 10.70
CA PHE A 134 -13.15 15.91 9.62
C PHE A 134 -13.92 15.68 8.31
N LEU A 135 -14.33 14.44 8.01
CA LEU A 135 -15.20 14.17 6.86
C LEU A 135 -16.58 14.79 7.04
N LYS A 136 -17.14 14.76 8.25
CA LYS A 136 -18.39 15.44 8.56
C LYS A 136 -18.26 16.95 8.33
N THR A 137 -17.24 17.58 8.91
CA THR A 137 -16.99 19.03 8.73
C THR A 137 -16.82 19.39 7.25
N LYS A 138 -16.00 18.63 6.52
CA LYS A 138 -15.82 18.83 5.07
C LYS A 138 -17.16 18.77 4.33
N GLN A 139 -18.02 17.82 4.69
CA GLN A 139 -19.31 17.65 4.04
C GLN A 139 -20.28 18.79 4.34
N GLU A 140 -20.29 19.30 5.58
CA GLU A 140 -21.10 20.44 6.01
C GLU A 140 -20.69 21.75 5.32
N THR A 141 -19.41 21.90 4.95
CA THR A 141 -18.89 23.11 4.28
C THR A 141 -18.87 23.03 2.76
N SER A 142 -19.02 21.84 2.16
CA SER A 142 -18.90 21.64 0.69
C SER A 142 -20.18 21.97 -0.09
N GLY A 143 -21.26 22.35 0.58
CA GLY A 143 -22.56 22.56 -0.06
C GLY A 143 -23.27 21.26 -0.45
N TRP A 144 -24.40 21.39 -1.15
CA TRP A 144 -25.19 20.24 -1.59
C TRP A 144 -24.69 19.70 -2.94
N PRO A 145 -24.65 18.38 -3.14
CA PRO A 145 -24.42 17.81 -4.46
C PRO A 145 -25.47 18.30 -5.47
N GLU A 146 -25.11 18.38 -6.75
CA GLU A 146 -26.02 18.82 -7.84
C GLU A 146 -27.36 18.04 -7.85
N LYS A 147 -27.35 16.78 -7.41
CA LYS A 147 -28.53 15.90 -7.35
C LYS A 147 -29.37 16.07 -6.07
N CYS A 148 -29.16 17.13 -5.29
CA CYS A 148 -29.82 17.36 -4.01
C CYS A 148 -30.47 18.76 -3.96
N GLU A 149 -31.39 19.00 -4.89
CA GLU A 149 -32.10 20.28 -5.02
C GLU A 149 -33.28 20.35 -4.05
N THR A 150 -33.98 19.24 -3.84
CA THR A 150 -35.18 19.18 -2.98
C THR A 150 -34.86 18.83 -1.53
N ALA A 151 -35.75 19.22 -0.60
CA ALA A 151 -35.62 18.86 0.81
C ALA A 151 -35.64 17.34 1.06
N ALA A 152 -36.38 16.59 0.23
CA ALA A 152 -36.45 15.13 0.31
C ALA A 152 -35.11 14.48 -0.08
N GLU A 153 -34.47 14.96 -1.15
CA GLU A 153 -33.16 14.47 -1.60
C GLU A 153 -32.06 14.79 -0.58
N ARG A 154 -32.08 16.01 -0.02
CA ARG A 154 -31.16 16.41 1.06
C ARG A 154 -31.31 15.52 2.29
N SER A 155 -32.54 15.21 2.68
CA SER A 155 -32.84 14.30 3.80
C SER A 155 -32.36 12.86 3.51
N LEU A 156 -32.58 12.36 2.29
CA LEU A 156 -32.09 11.06 1.86
C LEU A 156 -30.55 11.01 1.84
N TYR A 157 -29.91 12.08 1.38
CA TYR A 157 -28.46 12.23 1.36
C TYR A 157 -27.86 12.17 2.76
N ILE A 158 -28.40 12.95 3.72
CA ILE A 158 -27.99 12.89 5.13
C ILE A 158 -28.18 11.48 5.70
N LYS A 159 -29.29 10.80 5.38
CA LYS A 159 -29.56 9.43 5.87
C LYS A 159 -28.54 8.42 5.33
N LYS A 160 -28.07 8.58 4.09
CA LYS A 160 -26.99 7.75 3.51
C LYS A 160 -25.66 8.00 4.22
N LEU A 161 -25.31 9.26 4.48
CA LEU A 161 -24.07 9.62 5.17
C LEU A 161 -24.00 9.07 6.60
N ARG A 162 -25.11 9.12 7.35
CA ARG A 162 -25.17 8.58 8.72
C ARG A 162 -25.00 7.06 8.81
N ARG A 163 -25.11 6.35 7.68
CA ARG A 163 -24.97 4.89 7.60
C ARG A 163 -23.57 4.43 7.17
N ALA A 164 -22.67 5.36 6.81
CA ALA A 164 -21.31 5.13 6.34
C ALA A 164 -20.25 5.49 7.41
#